data_AF-A0A821WDW2-F1
#
_entry.id   AF-A0A821WDW2-F1
#
_cell.length_a   1.000
_cell.length_b   1.000
_cell.length_c   1.000
_cell.angle_alpha   90.00
_cell.angle_beta   90.00
_cell.angle_gamma   90.00
#
_symmetry.space_group_name_H-M   'P 1'
#
loop_
_entity.id
_entity.type
_entity.pdbx_description
1 polymer ?
#
loop_
_entity_poly.entity_id
_entity_poly.type
_entity_poly.pdbx_seq_one_letter_code
_entity_poly.pdbx_strand_id
1 'polypeptide(L)' 'MIIEDATGQAEIQNCSRLLNALSINEGDYTMVAGKLLNTTSSDHIIVEGFKIQPFKTSSKHELSWPFEVVDISQRVYH' A
#
# COMPACT_ATOMS: atom_id res chain seq x y z
N MET A 1 9.18 -0.06 -6.54
CA MET A 1 7.94 0.67 -6.89
C MET A 1 7.66 1.63 -5.75
N ILE A 2 7.20 2.84 -6.02
CA ILE A 2 6.75 3.76 -4.97
C ILE A 2 5.22 3.80 -5.04
N ILE A 3 4.57 3.73 -3.88
CA ILE A 3 3.13 3.97 -3.72
C ILE A 3 2.93 5.13 -2.77
N GLU A 4 1.82 5.85 -2.94
CA GLU A 4 1.44 6.95 -2.06
C GLU A 4 0.00 6.77 -1.56
N ASP A 5 -0.25 7.24 -0.35
CA ASP A 5 -1.59 7.40 0.20
C ASP A 5 -1.77 8.84 0.72
N ALA A 6 -2.89 9.12 1.40
CA ALA A 6 -3.19 10.45 1.92
C ALA A 6 -2.21 10.94 3.02
N THR A 7 -1.32 10.09 3.52
CA THR A 7 -0.43 10.36 4.65
C THR A 7 1.05 10.37 4.29
N GLY A 8 1.44 9.75 3.17
CA GLY A 8 2.83 9.74 2.72
C GLY A 8 3.12 8.72 1.64
N GLN A 9 4.41 8.34 1.55
CA GLN A 9 4.92 7.44 0.52
C GLN A 9 5.56 6.19 1.13
N ALA A 10 5.47 5.08 0.40
CA ALA A 10 6.15 3.84 0.72
C ALA A 10 6.89 3.27 -0.50
N GLU A 11 8.10 2.78 -0.26
CA GLU A 11 8.91 2.06 -1.23
C GLU A 11 8.65 0.55 -1.12
N ILE A 12 8.15 -0.04 -2.20
CA ILE A 12 7.90 -1.48 -2.32
C ILE A 12 9.07 -2.14 -3.05
N GLN A 13 9.73 -3.06 -2.35
CA GLN A 13 10.86 -3.86 -2.83
C GLN A 13 10.46 -5.32 -3.08
N ASN A 14 11.31 -6.07 -3.79
CA ASN A 14 11.16 -7.49 -4.11
C ASN A 14 9.83 -7.91 -4.78
N CYS A 15 9.10 -6.96 -5.38
CA CYS A 15 7.79 -7.19 -5.98
C CYS A 15 7.80 -7.34 -7.52
N SER A 16 8.98 -7.34 -8.16
CA SER A 16 9.11 -7.33 -9.62
C SER A 16 8.36 -8.47 -10.34
N ARG A 17 8.33 -9.66 -9.74
CA ARG A 17 7.57 -10.80 -10.26
C ARG A 17 6.05 -10.59 -10.24
N LEU A 18 5.54 -9.89 -9.22
CA LEU A 18 4.11 -9.59 -9.08
C LEU A 18 3.69 -8.49 -10.05
N LEU A 19 4.52 -7.46 -10.21
CA LEU A 19 4.25 -6.32 -11.08
C LEU A 19 4.13 -6.72 -12.56
N ASN A 20 5.06 -7.54 -13.05
CA ASN A 20 5.07 -7.97 -14.45
C ASN A 20 3.83 -8.80 -14.83
N ALA A 21 3.18 -9.45 -13.87
CA ALA A 21 1.98 -10.24 -14.12
C ALA A 21 0.68 -9.42 -14.13
N LEU A 22 0.71 -8.19 -13.58
CA LEU A 22 -0.50 -7.41 -13.28
C LEU A 22 -0.67 -6.16 -14.16
N SER A 23 0.30 -5.83 -15.01
CA SER A 23 0.26 -4.67 -15.91
C SER A 23 -0.14 -3.37 -15.21
N ILE A 24 0.44 -3.14 -14.02
CA ILE A 24 0.19 -1.95 -13.19
C ILE A 24 0.94 -0.76 -13.79
N ASN A 25 0.22 0.34 -13.96
CA ASN A 25 0.73 1.60 -14.48
C ASN A 25 0.80 2.66 -13.36
N GLU A 26 1.55 3.72 -13.62
CA GLU A 26 1.55 4.90 -12.76
C GLU A 26 0.14 5.50 -12.67
N GLY A 27 -0.29 5.83 -11.46
CA GLY A 27 -1.64 6.33 -11.17
C GLY A 27 -2.69 5.23 -10.94
N ASP A 28 -2.37 3.95 -11.13
CA ASP A 28 -3.28 2.86 -10.76
C ASP A 28 -3.40 2.76 -9.24
N TYR A 29 -4.64 2.78 -8.73
CA TYR A 29 -4.89 2.48 -7.33
C TYR A 29 -4.70 0.98 -7.06
N THR A 30 -3.77 0.65 -6.15
CA THR A 30 -3.41 -0.73 -5.82
C THR A 30 -3.31 -0.92 -4.31
N MET A 31 -3.64 -2.12 -3.84
CA MET A 31 -3.33 -2.55 -2.48
C MET A 31 -2.10 -3.43 -2.50
N VAL A 32 -1.18 -3.17 -1.57
CA VAL A 32 0.02 -3.97 -1.36
C VAL A 32 -0.02 -4.57 0.04
N ALA A 33 0.20 -5.87 0.14
CA ALA A 33 0.51 -6.53 1.42
C ALA A 33 1.98 -6.95 1.42
N GLY A 34 2.66 -6.66 2.52
CA GLY A 34 4.09 -6.87 2.63
C GLY A 34 4.59 -6.85 4.06
N LYS A 35 5.89 -7.15 4.21
CA LYS A 35 6.61 -7.06 5.48
C LYS A 35 7.32 -5.71 5.55
N LEU A 36 7.10 -4.96 6.62
CA LEU A 36 7.85 -3.74 6.89
C LEU A 36 9.33 -4.09 7.11
N LEU A 37 10.22 -3.48 6.33
CA LEU A 37 11.67 -3.72 6.39
C LEU A 37 12.40 -2.72 7.27
N ASN A 38 11.87 -1.49 7.41
CA ASN A 38 12.44 -0.48 8.28
C ASN A 38 11.50 -0.13 9.43
N THR A 39 12.01 -0.24 10.65
CA THR A 39 11.22 -0.04 11.89
C THR A 39 11.70 1.18 12.67
N THR A 40 12.62 1.98 12.11
CA THR A 40 13.41 2.96 12.86
C THR A 40 13.18 4.41 12.46
N SER A 41 12.52 4.68 11.33
CA SER A 41 12.07 6.01 10.94
C SER A 41 10.78 5.92 10.13
N SER A 42 9.83 6.80 10.44
CA SER A 42 8.57 6.96 9.70
C SER A 42 8.74 7.73 8.39
N ASP A 43 9.87 8.41 8.19
CA ASP A 43 10.07 9.33 7.06
C ASP A 43 10.33 8.61 5.74
N HIS A 44 10.69 7.33 5.82
CA HIS A 44 10.84 6.44 4.68
C HIS A 44 10.17 5.15 5.11
N ILE A 45 9.13 4.68 4.44
CA ILE A 45 8.53 3.36 4.70
C ILE A 45 9.02 2.41 3.62
N ILE A 46 9.67 1.31 3.99
CA ILE A 46 10.16 0.29 3.06
C ILE A 46 9.46 -1.02 3.33
N VAL A 47 8.85 -1.60 2.32
CA VAL A 47 8.05 -2.82 2.42
C VAL A 47 8.54 -3.88 1.42
N GLU A 48 8.76 -5.10 1.91
CA GLU A 48 8.91 -6.28 1.07
C GLU A 48 7.52 -6.79 0.67
N GLY A 49 7.11 -6.51 -0.57
CA GLY A 49 5.76 -6.83 -1.07
C GLY A 49 5.63 -8.29 -1.50
N PHE A 50 4.70 -9.02 -0.89
CA PHE A 50 4.40 -10.41 -1.28
C PHE A 50 3.03 -10.56 -1.97
N LYS A 51 2.16 -9.55 -1.90
CA LYS A 51 0.89 -9.51 -2.64
C LYS A 51 0.63 -8.10 -3.15
N ILE A 52 0.24 -8.00 -4.41
CA ILE A 52 -0.21 -6.77 -5.04
C ILE A 52 -1.55 -7.03 -5.71
N GLN A 53 -2.53 -6.15 -5.48
CA GLN A 53 -3.86 -6.26 -6.04
C GLN A 53 -4.28 -4.91 -6.64
N PRO A 54 -4.35 -4.78 -7.97
CA PRO A 54 -4.83 -3.58 -8.62
C PRO A 54 -6.34 -3.46 -8.55
N PHE A 55 -6.84 -2.24 -8.39
CA PHE A 55 -8.27 -1.92 -8.47
C PHE A 55 -8.53 -1.09 -9.72
N LYS A 56 -9.25 -1.68 -10.68
CA LYS A 56 -9.56 -1.03 -11.97
C LYS A 56 -10.55 0.14 -11.89
N THR A 57 -11.19 0.33 -10.74
CA THR A 57 -12.15 1.41 -10.48
C THR A 57 -11.80 2.02 -9.14
N SER A 58 -11.08 3.14 -9.15
CA SER A 58 -10.43 3.70 -7.95
C SER A 58 -11.43 4.28 -6.95
N SER A 59 -12.63 4.67 -7.37
CA SER A 59 -13.43 5.63 -6.59
C SER A 59 -13.93 5.15 -5.23
N LYS A 60 -14.22 3.87 -5.00
CA LYS A 60 -14.80 3.45 -3.70
C LYS A 60 -13.75 3.02 -2.68
N HIS A 61 -12.80 2.20 -3.09
CA HIS A 61 -11.77 1.67 -2.19
C HIS A 61 -10.78 2.76 -1.76
N GLU A 62 -10.40 3.63 -2.68
CA GLU A 62 -9.50 4.75 -2.38
C GLU A 62 -10.14 5.74 -1.40
N LEU A 63 -11.44 6.03 -1.57
CA LEU A 63 -12.17 6.92 -0.67
C LEU A 63 -12.45 6.29 0.71
N SER A 64 -12.64 4.97 0.79
CA SER A 64 -12.90 4.29 2.06
C SER A 64 -11.64 4.00 2.88
N TRP A 65 -10.48 3.91 2.23
CA TRP A 65 -9.21 3.51 2.87
C TRP A 65 -8.87 4.27 4.16
N PRO A 66 -8.93 5.62 4.22
CA PRO A 66 -8.60 6.33 5.47
C PRO A 66 -9.55 5.98 6.62
N PHE A 67 -10.83 5.76 6.31
CA PHE A 67 -11.84 5.39 7.33
C PHE A 67 -11.63 3.97 7.83
N GLU A 68 -11.28 3.04 6.94
CA GLU A 68 -10.95 1.65 7.30
C GLU A 68 -9.74 1.60 8.23
N VAL A 69 -8.69 2.37 7.94
CA VAL A 69 -7.48 2.46 8.78
C VAL A 69 -7.81 3.01 10.18
N VAL A 70 -8.65 4.04 10.27
CA VAL A 70 -9.08 4.62 11.56
C VAL A 70 -9.91 3.62 12.38
N ASP A 71 -10.91 2.96 11.77
CA ASP A 71 -11.75 1.97 12.44
C ASP A 71 -10.92 0.80 12.99
N ILE A 72 -9.98 0.26 12.20
CA ILE A 72 -9.08 -0.81 12.66
C ILE A 72 -8.19 -0.30 13.80
N SER A 73 -7.60 0.88 13.65
CA SER A 73 -6.71 1.44 14.67
C SER A 73 -7.44 1.63 15.99
N GLN A 74 -8.70 2.08 15.94
CA GLN A 74 -9.52 2.23 17.14
C GLN A 74 -9.91 0.91 17.80
N ARG A 75 -10.10 -0.17 17.03
CA ARG A 75 -10.45 -1.49 17.58
C ARG A 75 -9.26 -2.27 18.13
N VAL A 76 -8.06 -2.01 17.63
CA VAL A 76 -6.85 -2.79 17.97
C VAL A 76 -6.03 -2.12 19.06
N TYR A 77 -5.96 -0.79 19.08
CA TYR A 77 -5.09 -0.03 19.97
C TYR A 77 -5.83 0.69 21.12
N HIS A 78 -7.16 0.53 21.21
CA HIS A 78 -7.98 0.90 22.38
C HIS A 78 -8.72 -0.31 22.92
#